data_AF-A0A5K1EZ14-F1
#
_entry.id   AF-A0A5K1EZ14-F1
#
_cell.length_a   1.000
_cell.length_b   1.000
_cell.length_c   1.000
_cell.angle_alpha   90.00
_cell.angle_beta   90.00
_cell.angle_gamma   90.00
#
_symmetry.space_group_name_H-M   'P 1'
#
loop_
_entity.id
_entity.type
_entity.pdbx_description
1 polymer ?
#
loop_
_entity_poly.entity_id
_entity_poly.type
_entity_poly.pdbx_seq_one_letter_code
_entity_poly.pdbx_strand_id
1 'polypeptide(L)' 'APDVYFDNETVINLEKEVARSKRIRCTDCGIKGAALGCYEKSCRKSYHVPCAKSITECRWDM' A
#
# COMPACT_ATOMS: atom_id res chain seq x y z
N ALA A 1 -1.30 -0.22 4.25
CA ALA A 1 -0.61 -1.24 5.04
C ALA A 1 -1.59 -1.76 6.10
N PRO A 2 -2.30 -2.87 5.84
CA PRO A 2 -3.46 -3.29 6.63
C PRO A 2 -3.11 -3.64 8.09
N ASP A 3 -1.88 -4.05 8.38
CA ASP A 3 -1.49 -4.52 9.72
C ASP A 3 -0.79 -3.44 10.58
N VAL A 4 -0.51 -2.24 10.02
CA VAL A 4 0.10 -1.13 10.77
C VAL A 4 -0.98 -0.34 11.50
N TYR A 5 -0.79 -0.13 12.79
CA TYR A 5 -1.62 0.75 13.62
C TYR A 5 -0.77 1.48 14.66
N PHE A 6 -1.32 2.56 15.20
CA PHE A 6 -0.71 3.30 16.31
C PHE A 6 -1.28 2.81 17.63
N ASP A 7 -0.40 2.53 18.58
CA ASP A 7 -0.72 2.34 19.99
C ASP A 7 0.00 3.44 20.78
N ASN A 8 -0.76 4.45 21.21
CA ASN A 8 -0.24 5.73 21.70
C ASN A 8 0.73 6.36 20.68
N GLU A 9 1.99 6.57 21.06
CA GLU A 9 3.05 7.12 20.20
C GLU A 9 3.87 6.01 19.47
N THR A 10 3.50 4.74 19.66
CA THR A 10 4.22 3.61 19.07
C THR A 10 3.55 3.11 17.81
N VAL A 11 4.34 2.90 16.75
CA VAL A 11 3.86 2.27 15.51
C VAL A 11 4.04 0.76 15.60
N ILE A 12 2.94 0.02 15.60
CA ILE A 12 2.97 -1.45 15.68
C ILE A 12 2.99 -2.06 14.27
N ASN A 13 3.71 -3.18 14.12
CA ASN A 13 3.86 -3.97 12.88
C ASN A 13 4.49 -3.26 11.66
N LEU A 14 5.09 -2.08 11.83
CA LEU A 14 5.73 -1.35 10.73
C LEU A 14 6.75 -2.21 9.98
N GLU A 15 7.67 -2.86 10.70
CA GLU A 15 8.73 -3.67 10.09
C GLU A 15 8.18 -4.84 9.26
N LYS A 16 7.15 -5.51 9.77
CA LYS A 16 6.48 -6.62 9.06
C LYS A 16 5.86 -6.13 7.76
N GLU A 17 5.19 -4.98 7.79
CA GLU A 17 4.57 -4.38 6.61
C GLU A 17 5.59 -3.87 5.58
N VAL A 18 6.72 -3.34 6.05
CA VAL A 18 7.86 -3.00 5.19
C VAL A 18 8.43 -4.25 4.52
N ALA A 19 8.64 -5.34 5.26
CA ALA A 19 9.13 -6.61 4.73
C ALA A 19 8.15 -7.25 3.73
N ARG A 20 6.84 -7.14 3.97
CA ARG A 20 5.79 -7.57 3.02
C ARG A 20 5.87 -6.78 1.72
N SER A 21 5.91 -5.45 1.81
CA SER A 21 5.86 -4.55 0.65
C SER A 21 7.06 -4.74 -0.29
N LYS A 22 8.25 -5.09 0.23
CA LYS A 22 9.44 -5.45 -0.58
C LYS A 22 9.20 -6.58 -1.59
N ARG A 23 8.19 -7.42 -1.38
CA ARG A 23 7.85 -8.54 -2.28
C ARG A 23 6.74 -8.20 -3.28
N ILE A 24 6.06 -7.07 -3.11
CA ILE A 24 4.86 -6.70 -3.86
C ILE A 24 5.23 -5.73 -4.97
N ARG A 25 4.81 -6.07 -6.19
CA ARG A 25 5.05 -5.26 -7.39
C ARG A 25 3.97 -4.19 -7.54
N CYS A 26 4.37 -2.96 -7.81
CA CYS A 26 3.46 -1.89 -8.18
C CYS A 26 2.83 -2.18 -9.55
N THR A 27 1.51 -2.04 -9.65
CA THR A 27 0.75 -2.23 -10.89
C THR A 27 1.03 -1.14 -11.93
N ASP A 28 1.34 0.07 -11.48
CA ASP A 28 1.63 1.22 -12.34
C ASP A 28 3.07 1.15 -12.90
N CYS A 29 4.09 1.20 -12.04
CA CYS A 29 5.49 1.25 -12.49
C CYS A 29 6.19 -0.11 -12.60
N GLY A 30 5.57 -1.20 -12.13
CA GLY A 30 6.16 -2.54 -12.20
C GLY A 30 7.32 -2.80 -11.23
N ILE A 31 7.68 -1.88 -10.34
CA ILE A 31 8.79 -2.02 -9.38
C ILE A 31 8.29 -2.58 -8.04
N LYS A 32 9.13 -3.34 -7.33
CA LYS A 32 8.82 -3.87 -5.98
C LYS A 32 8.82 -2.77 -4.92
N GLY A 33 8.04 -2.94 -3.86
CA GLY A 33 7.93 -1.98 -2.76
C GLY A 33 6.53 -1.39 -2.56
N ALA A 34 5.53 -1.87 -3.32
CA ALA A 34 4.18 -1.37 -3.25
C ALA A 34 3.48 -1.77 -1.93
N ALA A 35 3.10 -0.76 -1.14
CA ALA A 35 2.48 -0.94 0.18
C ALA A 35 0.98 -0.62 0.21
N LEU A 36 0.47 0.08 -0.82
CA LEU A 36 -0.94 0.45 -0.95
C LEU A 36 -1.68 -0.61 -1.77
N GLY A 37 -2.65 -1.29 -1.16
CA GLY A 37 -3.59 -2.16 -1.88
C GLY A 37 -4.83 -1.39 -2.32
N CYS A 38 -5.52 -1.90 -3.35
CA CYS A 38 -6.86 -1.42 -3.66
C CYS A 38 -7.84 -1.70 -2.51
N TYR A 39 -8.83 -0.82 -2.32
CA TYR A 39 -9.87 -1.01 -1.31
C TYR A 39 -10.82 -2.18 -1.64
N GLU A 40 -11.13 -2.38 -2.93
CA GLU A 40 -11.96 -3.48 -3.39
C GLU A 40 -11.29 -4.82 -3.08
N LYS A 41 -11.94 -5.65 -2.24
CA LYS A 41 -11.35 -6.90 -1.70
C LYS A 41 -10.97 -7.90 -2.78
N SER A 42 -11.70 -7.91 -3.90
CA SER A 42 -11.42 -8.77 -5.05
C SER A 42 -10.25 -8.26 -5.91
N CYS A 43 -9.90 -6.97 -5.81
CA CYS A 43 -8.85 -6.35 -6.60
C CYS A 43 -7.46 -6.64 -6.00
N ARG A 44 -6.60 -7.29 -6.79
CA ARG A 44 -5.22 -7.62 -6.38
C ARG A 44 -4.20 -6.54 -6.75
N LYS A 45 -4.64 -5.40 -7.29
CA LYS A 45 -3.74 -4.31 -7.69
C LYS A 45 -3.11 -3.67 -6.44
N SER A 46 -1.82 -3.36 -6.56
CA SER A 46 -1.02 -2.76 -5.50
C SER A 46 -0.18 -1.63 -6.06
N TYR A 47 0.06 -0.58 -5.28
CA TYR A 47 0.69 0.64 -5.75
C TYR A 47 1.69 1.20 -4.74
N HIS A 48 2.67 1.94 -5.25
CA HIS A 48 3.29 2.99 -4.44
C HIS A 48 2.27 4.10 -4.25
N VAL A 49 2.31 4.78 -3.10
CA VAL A 49 1.48 5.96 -2.86
C VAL A 49 1.61 7.02 -3.98
N PRO A 50 2.82 7.44 -4.40
CA PRO A 50 2.94 8.39 -5.52
C PRO A 50 2.40 7.86 -6.85
N CYS A 51 2.62 6.58 -7.17
CA CYS A 51 2.09 5.95 -8.39
C CYS A 51 0.55 5.90 -8.41
N ALA A 52 -0.09 5.63 -7.28
CA ALA A 52 -1.54 5.69 -7.21
C ALA A 52 -2.05 7.13 -7.36
N LYS A 53 -1.32 8.13 -6.84
CA LYS A 53 -1.72 9.55 -6.93
C LYS A 53 -1.64 10.08 -8.35
N SER A 54 -0.79 9.52 -9.21
CA SER A 54 -0.72 9.88 -10.63
C SER A 54 -1.85 9.26 -11.48
N ILE A 55 -2.61 8.31 -10.93
CA ILE A 55 -3.76 7.72 -11.63
C ILE A 55 -5.00 8.57 -11.33
N THR A 56 -5.48 9.31 -12.32
CA THR A 56 -6.63 10.24 -12.20
C THR A 56 -7.89 9.55 -11.65
N GLU A 57 -8.11 8.30 -12.04
CA GLU A 57 -9.29 7.50 -11.62
C GLU A 57 -9.14 6.88 -10.23
N CYS A 58 -7.97 7.00 -9.58
CA CYS A 58 -7.74 6.40 -8.27
C CYS A 58 -8.39 7.28 -7.19
N ARG A 59 -9.45 6.75 -6.56
CA ARG A 59 -10.15 7.39 -5.45
C ARG A 59 -9.42 7.16 -4.14
N TRP A 60 -9.35 8.20 -3.32
CA TRP A 60 -8.64 8.23 -2.03
C TRP A 60 -9.56 8.62 -0.86
N ASP A 61 -10.72 9.13 -1.22
CA ASP A 61 -11.85 9.44 -0.36
C ASP A 61 -12.68 8.17 -0.18
N MET A 62 -12.72 7.67 1.06
CA MET A 62 -13.88 6.91 1.55
C MET A 62 -14.85 7.90 2.18
#